data_AF-A0A9W8DV28-F1
#
_entry.id   AF-A0A9W8DV28-F1
#
_cell.length_a   1.000
_cell.length_b   1.000
_cell.length_c   1.000
_cell.angle_alpha   90.00
_cell.angle_beta   90.00
_cell.angle_gamma   90.00
#
_symmetry.space_group_name_H-M   'P 1'
#
loop_
_entity.id
_entity.type
_entity.pdbx_description
1 polymer ?
#
loop_
_entity_poly.entity_id
_entity_poly.type
_entity_poly.pdbx_seq_one_letter_code
_entity_poly.pdbx_strand_id
1 'polypeptide(L)'
;MCVPQSSPAKNDTDHGSNDDANVSQKDEMARKAREFFLSICLPEKHSADERDYIPPKSAKTAGSLNNNNNNKPIRITIRDEDLEEKQIRGWGNGGQKCQDTRSLQANRKIARKRLADKLDELVNGRLSKLAKKVDKKKSQKRKRQQRARKKYGAASSKDEKVQDIAEPTNFAENMESNVNA
;
A
#
# COMPACT_ATOMS: atom_id res chain seq x y z
N MET A 1 -62.28 -20.86 14.03
CA MET A 1 -61.41 -21.20 15.18
C MET A 1 -60.20 -21.94 14.64
N CYS A 2 -59.02 -21.32 14.67
CA CYS A 2 -57.76 -21.98 14.29
C CYS A 2 -56.86 -21.98 15.52
N VAL A 3 -56.48 -23.18 15.94
CA VAL A 3 -55.62 -23.47 17.08
C VAL A 3 -54.17 -23.17 16.71
N PRO A 4 -53.38 -22.42 17.52
CA PRO A 4 -51.95 -22.28 17.29
C PRO A 4 -51.23 -23.58 17.66
N GLN A 5 -50.55 -24.20 16.70
CA GLN A 5 -49.66 -25.32 16.97
C GLN A 5 -48.36 -24.81 17.61
N SER A 6 -48.10 -25.26 18.83
CA SER A 6 -46.81 -25.15 19.51
C SER A 6 -45.79 -26.08 18.85
N SER A 7 -44.61 -25.57 18.53
CA SER A 7 -43.45 -26.38 18.15
C SER A 7 -42.44 -26.44 19.29
N PRO A 8 -41.77 -27.59 19.53
CA PRO A 8 -41.04 -27.89 20.75
C PRO A 8 -39.65 -27.23 20.84
N ALA A 9 -39.24 -26.96 22.09
CA ALA A 9 -37.94 -26.43 22.48
C ALA A 9 -36.79 -27.35 22.04
N LYS A 10 -35.74 -26.75 21.47
CA LYS A 10 -34.46 -27.42 21.22
C LYS A 10 -33.58 -27.20 22.45
N ASN A 11 -33.12 -28.29 23.05
CA ASN A 11 -32.18 -28.27 24.17
C ASN A 11 -30.77 -28.01 23.64
N ASP A 12 -30.16 -26.91 24.10
CA ASP A 12 -28.75 -26.63 23.87
C ASP A 12 -27.92 -27.57 24.76
N THR A 13 -27.10 -28.41 24.12
CA THR A 13 -26.15 -29.28 24.82
C THR A 13 -24.80 -28.58 24.87
N ASP A 14 -24.52 -27.91 25.99
CA ASP A 14 -23.20 -27.33 26.28
C ASP A 14 -22.12 -28.42 26.25
N HIS A 15 -21.25 -28.36 25.24
CA HIS A 15 -20.02 -29.16 25.22
C HIS A 15 -18.92 -28.30 25.83
N GLY A 16 -18.56 -28.63 27.07
CA GLY A 16 -17.56 -27.96 27.87
C GLY A 16 -16.21 -27.80 27.17
N SER A 17 -15.64 -26.63 27.40
CA SER A 17 -14.32 -26.14 27.01
C SER A 17 -13.17 -27.03 27.50
N ASN A 18 -12.18 -27.27 26.64
CA ASN A 18 -10.85 -27.75 27.02
C ASN A 18 -9.70 -27.00 26.31
N ASP A 19 -9.97 -25.86 25.66
CA ASP A 19 -8.95 -25.15 24.85
C ASP A 19 -8.11 -24.11 25.60
N ASP A 20 -8.44 -23.80 26.86
CA ASP A 20 -7.77 -22.75 27.63
C ASP A 20 -6.32 -23.10 28.04
N ALA A 21 -5.97 -24.39 28.10
CA ALA A 21 -4.65 -24.83 28.55
C ALA A 21 -3.54 -24.70 27.47
N ASN A 22 -3.88 -24.70 26.17
CA ASN A 22 -2.90 -24.75 25.08
C ASN A 22 -2.48 -23.34 24.59
N VAL A 23 -3.35 -22.34 24.74
CA VAL A 23 -3.04 -20.92 24.42
C VAL A 23 -1.93 -20.37 25.33
N SER A 24 -1.95 -20.77 26.61
CA SER A 24 -0.95 -20.36 27.59
C SER A 24 0.47 -20.86 27.24
N GLN A 25 0.60 -22.10 26.75
CA GLN A 25 1.90 -22.69 26.42
C GLN A 25 2.56 -22.02 25.21
N LYS A 26 1.79 -21.64 24.19
CA LYS A 26 2.31 -20.95 22.99
C LYS A 26 2.71 -19.51 23.28
N ASP A 27 1.93 -18.81 24.09
CA ASP A 27 2.25 -17.44 24.51
C ASP A 27 3.45 -17.39 25.46
N GLU A 28 3.59 -18.40 26.32
CA GLU A 28 4.75 -18.59 27.19
C GLU A 28 6.02 -18.91 26.37
N MET A 29 5.92 -19.75 25.33
CA MET A 29 7.01 -20.04 24.40
C MET A 29 7.44 -18.77 23.64
N ALA A 30 6.48 -17.95 23.20
CA ALA A 30 6.77 -16.68 22.54
C ALA A 30 7.38 -15.64 23.51
N ARG A 31 7.06 -15.69 24.81
CA ARG A 31 7.74 -14.87 25.84
C ARG A 31 9.17 -15.34 26.06
N LYS A 32 9.39 -16.64 26.25
CA LYS A 32 10.72 -17.22 26.43
C LYS A 32 11.63 -16.97 25.24
N ALA A 33 11.11 -17.04 24.01
CA ALA A 33 11.87 -16.70 22.80
C ALA A 33 12.30 -15.22 22.77
N ARG A 34 11.45 -14.29 23.25
CA ARG A 34 11.77 -12.86 23.35
C ARG A 34 12.80 -12.57 24.44
N GLU A 35 12.65 -13.19 25.62
CA GLU A 35 13.63 -13.11 26.72
C GLU A 35 15.00 -13.66 26.29
N PHE A 36 15.03 -14.82 25.63
CA PHE A 36 16.26 -15.41 25.09
C PHE A 36 16.92 -14.51 24.04
N PHE A 37 16.13 -13.89 23.15
CA PHE A 37 16.66 -12.98 22.15
C PHE A 37 17.21 -11.68 22.79
N LEU A 38 16.54 -11.15 23.81
CA LEU A 38 17.01 -10.01 24.60
C LEU A 38 18.29 -10.35 25.37
N SER A 39 18.43 -11.57 25.90
CA SER A 39 19.65 -11.99 26.61
C SER A 39 20.86 -12.16 25.69
N ILE A 40 20.65 -12.57 24.43
CA ILE A 40 21.72 -12.70 23.44
C ILE A 40 22.12 -11.34 22.85
N CYS A 41 21.15 -10.44 22.66
CA CYS A 41 21.37 -9.20 21.91
C CYS A 41 21.58 -7.95 22.78
N LEU A 42 21.38 -8.00 24.09
CA LEU A 42 21.82 -6.92 24.99
C LEU A 42 23.22 -7.25 25.54
N PRO A 43 24.29 -6.58 25.07
CA PRO A 43 25.58 -6.66 25.74
C PRO A 43 25.42 -6.14 27.17
N GLU A 44 25.96 -6.89 28.13
CA GLU A 44 26.01 -6.52 29.54
C GLU A 44 26.55 -5.10 29.69
N LYS A 45 25.86 -4.33 30.53
CA LYS A 45 26.21 -2.96 30.85
C LYS A 45 27.63 -2.94 31.41
N HIS A 46 28.59 -2.48 30.60
CA HIS A 46 29.89 -2.09 31.14
C HIS A 46 29.67 -0.96 32.14
N SER A 47 30.28 -1.17 33.30
CA SER A 47 30.31 -0.34 34.50
C SER A 47 30.52 1.13 34.22
N ALA A 48 29.85 1.94 35.03
CA ALA A 48 29.87 3.39 35.07
C ALA A 48 31.30 3.99 35.04
N ASP A 49 31.57 4.77 33.99
CA ASP A 49 32.36 6.00 34.07
C ASP A 49 31.47 7.14 33.54
N GLU A 50 30.50 7.49 34.38
CA GLU A 50 29.52 8.54 34.21
C GLU A 50 30.11 9.87 34.65
N ARG A 51 31.00 10.48 33.84
CA ARG A 51 31.27 11.93 33.88
C ARG A 51 31.55 12.42 32.46
N ASP A 52 30.66 13.30 31.98
CA ASP A 52 30.74 14.15 30.78
C ASP A 52 29.70 13.92 29.67
N TYR A 53 28.81 12.94 29.77
CA TYR A 53 27.66 12.89 28.85
C TYR A 53 26.52 13.78 29.33
N ILE A 54 26.53 15.04 28.89
CA ILE A 54 25.36 15.92 28.97
C ILE A 54 24.38 15.48 27.87
N PRO A 55 23.24 14.83 28.19
CA PRO A 55 22.24 14.52 27.18
C PRO A 55 21.74 15.84 26.56
N PRO A 56 21.65 15.94 25.22
CA PRO A 56 21.18 17.17 24.59
C PRO A 56 19.77 17.47 25.10
N LYS A 57 19.62 18.66 25.71
CA LYS A 57 18.35 19.19 26.18
C LYS A 57 17.32 19.04 25.07
N SER A 58 16.18 18.44 25.41
CA SER A 58 15.03 18.29 24.54
C SER A 58 14.61 19.66 23.99
N ALA A 59 15.07 19.99 22.78
CA ALA A 59 14.66 21.18 22.07
C ALA A 59 13.22 20.99 21.57
N LYS A 60 12.26 21.14 22.48
CA LYS A 60 10.92 21.57 22.12
C LYS A 60 10.96 23.09 22.03
N THR A 61 11.03 23.63 20.81
CA THR A 61 10.10 24.64 20.27
C THR A 61 10.66 25.32 19.03
N ALA A 62 9.73 25.54 18.09
CA ALA A 62 9.67 26.67 17.17
C ALA A 62 10.90 26.97 16.32
N GLY A 63 10.79 26.59 15.04
CA GLY A 63 11.64 27.16 14.00
C GLY A 63 11.75 26.29 12.77
N SER A 64 10.64 25.87 12.16
CA SER A 64 10.73 25.45 10.76
C SER A 64 11.01 26.70 9.96
N LEU A 65 12.31 27.05 9.83
CA LEU A 65 12.78 28.11 8.95
C LEU A 65 12.28 27.79 7.54
N ASN A 66 11.28 28.57 7.15
CA ASN A 66 10.60 28.51 5.87
C ASN A 66 11.56 28.94 4.75
N ASN A 67 12.24 27.99 4.12
CA ASN A 67 12.84 28.22 2.80
C ASN A 67 11.79 27.91 1.72
N ASN A 68 10.71 28.72 1.69
CA ASN A 68 9.52 28.48 0.88
C ASN A 68 9.58 29.02 -0.56
N ASN A 69 10.78 29.13 -1.14
CA ASN A 69 10.92 29.58 -2.54
C ASN A 69 11.49 28.51 -3.48
N ASN A 70 12.04 27.41 -2.96
CA ASN A 70 12.65 26.35 -3.78
C ASN A 70 11.77 25.09 -3.96
N ASN A 71 10.59 25.04 -3.32
CA ASN A 71 9.67 23.88 -3.37
C ASN A 71 8.60 23.99 -4.47
N LYS A 72 8.81 24.84 -5.48
CA LYS A 72 7.89 24.97 -6.61
C LYS A 72 8.28 23.98 -7.71
N PRO A 73 7.34 23.18 -8.25
CA PRO A 73 7.66 22.27 -9.34
C PRO A 73 8.14 23.05 -10.56
N ILE A 74 9.19 22.54 -11.20
CA ILE A 74 9.80 23.10 -12.41
C ILE A 74 8.79 22.98 -13.55
N ARG A 75 8.53 24.10 -14.24
CA ARG A 75 7.65 24.13 -15.41
C ARG A 75 8.42 23.70 -16.65
N ILE A 76 8.16 22.50 -17.12
CA ILE A 76 8.72 21.97 -18.37
C ILE A 76 7.84 22.43 -19.53
N THR A 77 8.47 22.96 -20.58
CA THR A 77 7.81 23.34 -21.83
C THR A 77 8.42 22.49 -22.94
N ILE A 78 7.61 21.72 -23.64
CA ILE A 78 8.05 20.85 -24.72
C ILE A 78 7.79 21.59 -26.03
N ARG A 79 8.84 21.84 -26.81
CA ARG A 79 8.74 22.43 -28.14
C ARG A 79 8.59 21.34 -29.17
N ASP A 80 7.96 21.67 -30.29
CA ASP A 80 7.74 20.69 -31.37
C ASP A 80 9.04 20.38 -32.11
N GLU A 81 10.03 21.30 -32.11
CA GLU A 81 11.36 21.09 -32.71
C GLU A 81 12.20 20.01 -32.00
N ASP A 82 12.01 19.85 -30.68
CA ASP A 82 12.78 18.92 -29.86
C ASP A 82 12.18 17.49 -29.88
N LEU A 83 11.15 17.26 -30.70
CA LEU A 83 10.41 16.00 -30.76
C LEU A 83 10.52 15.35 -32.14
N GLU A 84 11.00 14.11 -32.16
CA GLU A 84 10.86 13.24 -33.31
C GLU A 84 9.65 12.32 -33.16
N GLU A 85 8.75 12.34 -34.13
CA GLU A 85 7.59 11.44 -34.18
C GLU A 85 7.83 10.34 -35.21
N LYS A 86 7.64 9.08 -34.79
CA LYS A 86 7.61 7.92 -35.70
C LYS A 86 6.24 7.26 -35.64
N GLN A 87 5.61 7.09 -36.81
CA GLN A 87 4.31 6.45 -36.93
C GLN A 87 4.51 4.98 -37.29
N ILE A 88 4.14 4.10 -36.36
CA ILE A 88 4.25 2.67 -36.54
C ILE A 88 2.84 2.12 -36.77
N ARG A 89 2.67 1.29 -37.79
CA ARG A 89 1.44 0.51 -37.95
C ARG A 89 1.47 -0.61 -36.92
N GLY A 90 0.38 -0.77 -36.17
CA GLY A 90 0.25 -1.91 -35.26
C GLY A 90 0.42 -3.21 -36.03
N TRP A 91 1.18 -4.14 -35.46
CA TRP A 91 1.29 -5.49 -36.01
C TRP A 91 0.14 -6.33 -35.45
N GLY A 92 -0.69 -6.89 -36.33
CA GLY A 92 -1.65 -7.93 -35.97
C GLY A 92 -3.10 -7.61 -36.33
N ASN A 93 -3.97 -8.58 -36.07
CA ASN A 93 -5.36 -8.58 -36.51
C ASN A 93 -6.18 -7.59 -35.66
N GLY A 94 -6.19 -6.32 -36.07
CA GLY A 94 -7.34 -5.41 -35.91
C GLY A 94 -7.80 -5.05 -34.49
N GLY A 95 -6.93 -5.00 -33.48
CA GLY A 95 -7.41 -4.75 -32.10
C GLY A 95 -6.45 -4.08 -31.11
N GLN A 96 -5.27 -3.59 -31.52
CA GLN A 96 -4.33 -3.04 -30.54
C GLN A 96 -4.73 -1.64 -30.05
N LYS A 97 -5.14 -1.57 -28.78
CA LYS A 97 -5.38 -0.36 -27.96
C LYS A 97 -4.12 0.51 -27.72
N CYS A 98 -3.12 0.45 -28.61
CA CYS A 98 -1.95 1.33 -28.55
C CYS A 98 -2.33 2.77 -28.94
N GLN A 99 -3.33 2.92 -29.82
CA GLN A 99 -3.88 4.20 -30.25
C GLN A 99 -5.20 4.43 -29.52
N ASP A 100 -5.32 5.57 -28.83
CA ASP A 100 -6.56 5.92 -28.12
C ASP A 100 -7.70 6.27 -29.08
N THR A 101 -7.36 6.76 -30.27
CA THR A 101 -8.33 7.16 -31.29
C THR A 101 -7.86 6.75 -32.70
N ARG A 102 -8.80 6.73 -33.65
CA ARG A 102 -8.50 6.56 -35.09
C ARG A 102 -7.87 7.79 -35.75
N SER A 103 -7.85 8.94 -35.06
CA SER A 103 -7.35 10.21 -35.61
C SER A 103 -5.90 10.45 -35.20
N LEU A 104 -5.05 10.63 -36.21
CA LEU A 104 -3.62 10.89 -36.04
C LEU A 104 -3.36 12.16 -35.21
N GLN A 105 -4.08 13.26 -35.48
CA GLN A 105 -3.91 14.51 -34.72
C GLN A 105 -4.31 14.36 -33.25
N ALA A 106 -5.37 13.61 -32.97
CA ALA A 106 -5.78 13.34 -31.60
C ALA A 106 -4.75 12.46 -30.87
N ASN A 107 -4.23 11.43 -31.53
CA ASN A 107 -3.16 10.59 -30.98
C ASN A 107 -1.88 11.40 -30.69
N ARG A 108 -1.48 12.33 -31.56
CA ARG A 108 -0.36 13.26 -31.31
C ARG A 108 -0.56 14.07 -30.03
N LYS A 109 -1.73 14.67 -29.85
CA LYS A 109 -2.05 15.47 -28.66
C LYS A 109 -2.01 14.61 -27.38
N ILE A 110 -2.54 13.39 -27.45
CA ILE A 110 -2.53 12.47 -26.31
C ILE A 110 -1.10 12.01 -25.99
N ALA A 111 -0.30 11.69 -27.00
CA ALA A 111 1.10 11.32 -26.83
C ALA A 111 1.91 12.45 -26.17
N ARG A 112 1.77 13.70 -26.63
CA ARG A 112 2.43 14.88 -26.02
C ARG A 112 2.02 15.06 -24.56
N LYS A 113 0.73 14.87 -24.23
CA LYS A 113 0.25 14.95 -22.85
C LYS A 113 0.88 13.87 -21.97
N ARG A 114 0.91 12.62 -22.44
CA ARG A 114 1.55 11.50 -21.73
C ARG A 114 3.05 11.73 -21.55
N LEU A 115 3.72 12.28 -22.55
CA LEU A 115 5.14 12.61 -22.48
C LEU A 115 5.39 13.71 -21.43
N ALA A 116 4.59 14.77 -21.43
CA ALA A 116 4.70 15.84 -20.44
C ALA A 116 4.47 15.34 -19.01
N ASP A 117 3.50 14.46 -18.81
CA ASP A 117 3.22 13.84 -17.52
C ASP A 117 4.43 13.00 -17.03
N LYS A 118 5.06 12.21 -17.92
CA LYS A 118 6.28 11.44 -17.59
C LYS A 118 7.48 12.33 -17.28
N LEU A 119 7.68 13.39 -18.05
CA LEU A 119 8.76 14.35 -17.81
C LEU A 119 8.57 15.08 -16.48
N ASP A 120 7.33 15.44 -16.13
CA ASP A 120 7.00 16.02 -14.81
C ASP A 120 7.37 15.06 -13.68
N GLU A 121 7.12 13.76 -13.83
CA GLU A 121 7.53 12.75 -12.84
C GLU A 121 9.05 12.63 -12.73
N LEU A 122 9.77 12.61 -13.84
CA LEU A 122 11.24 12.48 -13.85
C LEU A 122 11.94 13.70 -13.24
N VAL A 123 11.45 14.90 -13.54
CA VAL A 123 12.08 16.15 -13.08
C VAL A 123 11.60 16.54 -11.69
N ASN A 124 10.30 16.48 -11.41
CA ASN A 124 9.72 16.99 -10.16
C ASN A 124 9.47 15.88 -9.12
N GLY A 125 9.48 14.60 -9.50
CA GLY A 125 9.32 13.47 -8.58
C GLY A 125 8.07 13.57 -7.71
N ARG A 126 8.25 13.70 -6.39
CA ARG A 126 7.15 13.84 -5.41
C ARG A 126 6.36 15.14 -5.56
N LEU A 127 6.96 16.17 -6.16
CA LEU A 127 6.30 17.45 -6.40
C LEU A 127 5.46 17.45 -7.69
N SER A 128 5.57 16.40 -8.52
CA SER A 128 4.81 16.22 -9.75
C SER A 128 3.31 16.18 -9.49
N LYS A 129 2.52 16.50 -10.52
CA LYS A 129 1.06 16.49 -10.44
C LYS A 129 0.52 15.07 -10.24
N LEU A 130 1.16 14.07 -10.87
CA LEU A 130 0.76 12.68 -10.76
C LEU A 130 1.05 12.11 -9.37
N ALA A 131 2.25 12.35 -8.82
CA ALA A 131 2.58 11.94 -7.45
C ALA A 131 1.59 12.51 -6.43
N LYS A 132 1.29 13.81 -6.51
CA LYS A 132 0.30 14.47 -5.63
C LYS A 132 -1.09 13.84 -5.73
N LYS A 133 -1.52 13.45 -6.93
CA LYS A 133 -2.81 12.76 -7.14
C LYS A 133 -2.79 11.37 -6.51
N VAL A 134 -1.70 10.61 -6.68
CA VAL A 134 -1.51 9.29 -6.09
C VAL A 134 -1.53 9.38 -4.57
N ASP A 135 -0.79 10.31 -3.98
CA ASP A 135 -0.73 10.51 -2.53
C ASP A 135 -2.08 10.92 -1.95
N LYS A 136 -2.81 11.79 -2.65
CA LYS A 136 -4.18 12.14 -2.28
C LYS A 136 -5.09 10.91 -2.28
N LYS A 137 -5.05 10.10 -3.34
CA LYS A 137 -5.84 8.84 -3.42
C LYS A 137 -5.45 7.87 -2.31
N LYS A 138 -4.15 7.67 -2.06
CA LYS A 138 -3.64 6.80 -0.97
C LYS A 138 -4.11 7.30 0.41
N SER A 139 -4.00 8.59 0.67
CA SER A 139 -4.46 9.21 1.92
C SER A 139 -5.97 9.07 2.10
N GLN A 140 -6.75 9.27 1.04
CA GLN A 140 -8.21 9.04 1.06
C GLN A 140 -8.55 7.57 1.31
N LYS A 141 -7.88 6.62 0.64
CA LYS A 141 -8.06 5.18 0.88
C LYS A 141 -7.76 4.82 2.33
N ARG A 142 -6.63 5.28 2.88
CA ARG A 142 -6.26 5.09 4.29
C ARG A 142 -7.31 5.63 5.26
N LYS A 143 -7.83 6.85 5.02
CA LYS A 143 -8.90 7.45 5.85
C LYS A 143 -10.20 6.65 5.78
N ARG A 144 -10.60 6.21 4.58
CA ARG A 144 -11.80 5.36 4.39
C ARG A 144 -11.65 4.03 5.12
N GLN A 145 -10.50 3.37 4.98
CA GLN A 145 -10.18 2.13 5.70
C GLN A 145 -10.20 2.33 7.22
N GLN A 146 -9.61 3.41 7.73
CA GLN A 146 -9.63 3.70 9.16
C GLN A 146 -11.07 3.91 9.69
N ARG A 147 -11.91 4.62 8.94
CA ARG A 147 -13.33 4.82 9.30
C ARG A 147 -14.11 3.51 9.26
N ALA A 148 -13.89 2.68 8.25
CA ALA A 148 -14.51 1.36 8.14
C ALA A 148 -14.10 0.46 9.31
N ARG A 149 -12.79 0.41 9.65
CA ARG A 149 -12.27 -0.31 10.81
C ARG A 149 -12.91 0.17 12.12
N LYS A 150 -13.07 1.48 12.30
CA LYS A 150 -13.75 2.03 13.49
C LYS A 150 -15.25 1.70 13.54
N LYS A 151 -15.93 1.64 12.38
CA LYS A 151 -17.39 1.41 12.30
C LYS A 151 -17.77 -0.07 12.37
N TYR A 152 -16.98 -0.94 11.75
CA TYR A 152 -17.31 -2.35 11.56
C TYR A 152 -16.26 -3.31 12.11
N GLY A 153 -15.03 -2.82 12.39
CA GLY A 153 -13.90 -3.67 12.81
C GLY A 153 -13.87 -3.99 14.31
N ALA A 154 -14.87 -3.60 15.09
CA ALA A 154 -15.00 -4.02 16.49
C ALA A 154 -15.47 -5.48 16.64
N ALA A 155 -15.91 -6.14 15.57
CA ALA A 155 -16.51 -7.48 15.61
C ALA A 155 -15.64 -8.60 15.01
N SER A 156 -14.42 -8.33 14.54
CA SER A 156 -13.55 -9.33 13.86
C SER A 156 -12.14 -9.39 14.43
N SER A 157 -11.98 -9.20 15.74
CA SER A 157 -10.70 -9.48 16.42
C SER A 157 -10.63 -10.96 16.77
N LYS A 158 -10.28 -11.77 15.77
CA LYS A 158 -9.64 -13.10 15.78
C LYS A 158 -10.04 -13.75 14.44
N ASP A 159 -9.05 -14.24 13.72
CA ASP A 159 -9.19 -14.88 12.40
C ASP A 159 -9.50 -13.94 11.22
N GLU A 160 -8.46 -13.27 10.75
CA GLU A 160 -8.06 -13.35 9.33
C GLU A 160 -6.80 -12.53 9.10
N LYS A 161 -5.65 -13.21 9.13
CA LYS A 161 -4.36 -12.69 8.68
C LYS A 161 -4.31 -12.79 7.15
N VAL A 162 -5.15 -12.02 6.46
CA VAL A 162 -5.02 -11.90 4.99
C VAL A 162 -3.81 -11.02 4.72
N GLN A 163 -2.79 -11.67 4.17
CA GLN A 163 -1.58 -11.06 3.66
C GLN A 163 -1.97 -10.16 2.47
N ASP A 164 -2.09 -8.84 2.70
CA ASP A 164 -2.05 -7.86 1.61
C ASP A 164 -0.59 -7.75 1.09
N ILE A 165 -0.07 -8.84 0.53
CA ILE A 165 1.02 -8.77 -0.43
C ILE A 165 0.34 -8.22 -1.68
N ALA A 166 0.56 -6.94 -1.98
CA ALA A 166 0.24 -6.42 -3.30
C ALA A 166 1.16 -7.13 -4.29
N GLU A 167 0.74 -8.31 -4.76
CA GLU A 167 1.44 -9.02 -5.81
C GLU A 167 1.46 -8.12 -7.06
N PRO A 168 2.65 -7.81 -7.60
CA PRO A 168 2.72 -7.28 -8.94
C PRO A 168 2.21 -8.37 -9.86
N THR A 169 1.05 -8.17 -10.46
CA THR A 169 0.50 -9.09 -11.46
C THR A 169 1.55 -9.28 -12.57
N ASN A 170 2.25 -10.42 -12.53
CA ASN A 170 3.08 -10.94 -13.61
C ASN A 170 2.15 -11.22 -14.80
N PHE A 171 2.26 -10.39 -15.83
CA PHE A 171 1.49 -10.46 -17.08
C PHE A 171 2.01 -11.55 -18.05
N ALA A 172 2.90 -12.45 -17.60
CA ALA A 172 3.77 -13.23 -18.48
C ALA A 172 3.45 -14.74 -18.56
N GLU A 173 2.23 -15.18 -18.21
CA GLU A 173 1.81 -16.57 -18.42
C GLU A 173 0.52 -16.62 -19.22
N ASN A 174 0.64 -16.46 -20.55
CA ASN A 174 -0.35 -16.98 -21.49
C ASN A 174 0.28 -17.08 -22.89
N MET A 175 1.30 -17.92 -23.01
CA MET A 175 1.92 -18.27 -24.28
C MET A 175 2.43 -19.72 -24.26
N GLU A 176 1.62 -20.69 -23.83
CA GLU A 176 2.02 -22.11 -23.93
C GLU A 176 0.85 -23.07 -23.81
N SER A 177 -0.21 -22.89 -24.63
CA SER A 177 -1.18 -23.96 -24.86
C SER A 177 -1.98 -23.79 -26.17
N ASN A 178 -1.30 -23.57 -27.29
CA ASN A 178 -1.88 -23.98 -28.57
C ASN A 178 -0.81 -24.17 -29.66
N VAL A 179 0.07 -25.12 -29.41
CA VAL A 179 0.74 -25.85 -30.49
C VAL A 179 0.34 -27.30 -30.25
N ASN A 180 -0.29 -27.90 -31.25
CA ASN A 180 -0.88 -29.25 -31.31
C ASN A 180 -2.40 -29.34 -31.13
N ALA A 181 -3.13 -28.91 -32.17
CA ALA A 181 -4.22 -29.68 -32.80
C ALA A 181 -4.56 -29.05 -34.15
#